data_AF-A9BUW6-F1
#
_entry.id   AF-A9BUW6-F1
#
_cell.length_a   1.000
_cell.length_b   1.000
_cell.length_c   1.000
_cell.angle_alpha   90.00
_cell.angle_beta   90.00
_cell.angle_gamma   90.00
#
_symmetry.space_group_name_H-M   'P 1'
#
loop_
_entity.id
_entity.type
_entity.pdbx_description
1 polymer ?
#
loop_
_entity_poly.entity_id
_entity_poly.type
_entity_poly.pdbx_seq_one_letter_code
_entity_poly.pdbx_strand_id
1 'polypeptide(L)'
;MYFEMQSLNSEQRSNILHSLVLPRPIAWISSVDGDGTVNVAPFSFFNAMSGDPPLLCVCIGSRQGVLKDTARNIAATGEFVVNLVSEPLARRMAVTAIEFGAQVDESAQAGLVLGDARRVKAPRIVDSPASFECRVRQIIDIDGVRSLVLADVLAAHVMDAAVVDGELMYFDPAPMELIARLQNPGWYGRVGDAFQMPTPSVAQWDAMQRQGVSDSYLAWADDGAAAR
;
A
#
# COMPACT_ATOMS: atom_id res chain seq x y z
N MET A 1 -14.06 -18.02 -19.22
CA MET A 1 -13.15 -19.14 -18.85
C MET A 1 -13.21 -19.31 -17.35
N TYR A 2 -13.05 -20.53 -16.84
CA TYR A 2 -13.09 -20.83 -15.40
C TYR A 2 -11.81 -21.57 -15.01
N PHE A 3 -11.22 -21.19 -13.88
CA PHE A 3 -9.97 -21.77 -13.38
C PHE A 3 -10.14 -22.18 -11.91
N GLU A 4 -9.96 -23.46 -11.62
CA GLU A 4 -9.97 -23.97 -10.25
C GLU A 4 -8.58 -23.79 -9.63
N MET A 5 -8.45 -22.92 -8.63
CA MET A 5 -7.16 -22.51 -8.06
C MET A 5 -6.36 -23.68 -7.48
N GLN A 6 -7.03 -24.70 -6.94
CA GLN A 6 -6.41 -25.88 -6.35
C GLN A 6 -5.72 -26.75 -7.40
N SER A 7 -6.24 -26.77 -8.63
CA SER A 7 -5.67 -27.53 -9.76
C SER A 7 -4.41 -26.91 -10.38
N LEU A 8 -4.16 -25.63 -10.08
CA LEU A 8 -3.05 -24.86 -10.64
C LEU A 8 -1.77 -25.02 -9.84
N ASN A 9 -0.62 -24.84 -10.50
CA ASN A 9 0.66 -24.73 -9.80
C ASN A 9 0.84 -23.36 -9.12
N SER A 10 1.89 -23.20 -8.32
CA SER A 10 2.13 -21.97 -7.54
C SER A 10 2.30 -20.73 -8.41
N GLU A 11 3.01 -20.84 -9.54
CA GLU A 11 3.25 -19.73 -10.46
C GLU A 11 1.95 -19.29 -11.13
N GLN A 12 1.14 -20.24 -11.60
CA GLN A 12 -0.17 -19.96 -12.20
C GLN A 12 -1.11 -19.26 -11.22
N ARG A 13 -1.20 -19.76 -9.98
CA ARG A 13 -1.99 -19.12 -8.91
C ARG A 13 -1.52 -17.69 -8.67
N SER A 14 -0.20 -17.48 -8.60
CA SER A 14 0.39 -16.16 -8.38
C SER A 14 0.11 -15.21 -9.55
N ASN A 15 0.23 -15.66 -10.79
CA ASN A 15 -0.04 -14.86 -11.99
C ASN A 15 -1.50 -14.41 -12.05
N ILE A 16 -2.45 -15.28 -11.71
CA ILE A 16 -3.87 -14.91 -11.64
C ILE A 16 -4.08 -13.80 -10.61
N LEU A 17 -3.59 -13.98 -9.38
CA LEU A 17 -3.77 -12.97 -8.33
C LEU A 17 -3.08 -11.64 -8.68
N HIS A 18 -1.86 -11.69 -9.21
CA HIS A 18 -1.12 -10.49 -9.62
C HIS A 18 -1.76 -9.73 -10.78
N SER A 19 -2.55 -10.40 -11.62
CA SER A 19 -3.17 -9.80 -12.81
C SER A 19 -4.61 -9.36 -12.59
N LEU A 20 -5.31 -9.93 -11.59
CA LEU A 20 -6.74 -9.68 -11.38
C LEU A 20 -7.03 -8.86 -10.11
N VAL A 21 -6.15 -8.87 -9.12
CA VAL A 21 -6.26 -7.99 -7.94
C VAL A 21 -5.45 -6.73 -8.24
N LEU A 22 -6.11 -5.75 -8.87
CA LEU A 22 -5.51 -4.52 -9.40
C LEU A 22 -6.43 -3.31 -9.20
N PRO A 23 -5.86 -2.09 -9.12
CA PRO A 23 -4.44 -1.80 -8.86
C PRO A 23 -4.06 -2.13 -7.41
N ARG A 24 -2.79 -2.47 -7.13
CA ARG A 24 -2.34 -2.73 -5.75
C ARG A 24 -1.54 -1.55 -5.21
N PRO A 25 -1.88 -1.00 -4.03
CA PRO A 25 -1.06 0.02 -3.41
C PRO A 25 0.30 -0.57 -3.00
N ILE A 26 1.30 0.30 -2.85
CA ILE A 26 2.68 -0.10 -2.54
C ILE A 26 3.01 0.39 -1.14
N ALA A 27 3.33 -0.54 -0.24
CA ALA A 27 3.99 -0.25 1.02
C ALA A 27 5.50 -0.25 0.79
N TRP A 28 6.12 0.93 0.82
CA TRP A 28 7.58 1.05 0.80
C TRP A 28 8.09 1.10 2.23
N ILE A 29 8.46 -0.07 2.74
CA ILE A 29 8.69 -0.26 4.17
C ILE A 29 10.14 0.02 4.51
N SER A 30 10.34 0.91 5.48
CA SER A 30 11.59 1.04 6.22
C SER A 30 11.45 0.33 7.57
N SER A 31 12.44 -0.47 7.92
CA SER A 31 12.53 -1.17 9.21
C SER A 31 13.96 -1.16 9.72
N VAL A 32 14.14 -1.46 11.00
CA VAL A 32 15.46 -1.55 11.65
C VAL A 32 15.64 -2.93 12.27
N ASP A 33 16.86 -3.46 12.19
CA ASP A 33 17.23 -4.67 12.93
C ASP A 33 17.55 -4.36 14.40
N GLY A 34 18.00 -5.38 15.15
CA GLY A 34 18.37 -5.24 16.56
C GLY A 34 19.63 -4.38 16.81
N ASP A 35 20.50 -4.25 15.81
CA ASP A 35 21.74 -3.50 15.86
C ASP A 35 21.57 -2.05 15.33
N GLY A 36 20.39 -1.72 14.81
CA GLY A 36 20.03 -0.40 14.29
C GLY A 36 20.27 -0.24 12.79
N THR A 37 20.60 -1.30 12.06
CA THR A 37 20.75 -1.27 10.60
C THR A 37 19.38 -1.08 9.96
N VAL A 38 19.29 -0.10 9.07
CA VAL A 38 18.06 0.18 8.32
C VAL A 38 17.98 -0.72 7.09
N ASN A 39 16.79 -1.27 6.84
CA ASN A 39 16.43 -1.94 5.59
C ASN A 39 15.25 -1.20 4.95
N VAL A 40 15.26 -1.05 3.63
CA VAL A 40 14.14 -0.46 2.88
C VAL A 40 13.71 -1.39 1.74
N ALA A 41 12.43 -1.74 1.64
CA ALA A 41 11.92 -2.60 0.56
C ALA A 41 10.43 -2.37 0.23
N PRO A 42 10.01 -2.52 -1.04
CA PRO A 42 8.61 -2.34 -1.45
C PRO A 42 7.80 -3.65 -1.45
N PHE A 43 6.53 -3.54 -1.05
CA PHE A 43 5.57 -4.65 -1.01
C PHE A 43 4.22 -4.22 -1.58
N SER A 44 3.59 -5.06 -2.40
CA SER A 44 2.27 -4.75 -3.00
C SER A 44 1.12 -5.59 -2.48
N PHE A 45 1.38 -6.53 -1.55
CA PHE A 45 0.31 -7.23 -0.83
C PHE A 45 0.00 -6.43 0.42
N PHE A 46 -0.55 -5.24 0.21
CA PHE A 46 -0.71 -4.19 1.21
C PHE A 46 -2.11 -3.56 1.08
N ASN A 47 -2.75 -3.26 2.20
CA ASN A 47 -3.94 -2.40 2.23
C ASN A 47 -4.25 -1.87 3.65
N ALA A 48 -5.17 -0.92 3.75
CA ALA A 48 -5.82 -0.55 5.00
C ALA A 48 -6.86 -1.62 5.40
N MET A 49 -7.03 -1.83 6.70
CA MET A 49 -7.92 -2.87 7.26
C MET A 49 -9.01 -2.31 8.19
N SER A 50 -8.79 -1.16 8.80
CA SER A 50 -9.74 -0.52 9.71
C SER A 50 -9.41 0.96 9.88
N GLY A 51 -10.45 1.79 10.09
CA GLY A 51 -10.31 3.21 10.44
C GLY A 51 -10.23 3.48 11.94
N ASP A 52 -10.96 2.69 12.75
CA ASP A 52 -10.95 2.78 14.22
C ASP A 52 -11.05 1.37 14.86
N PRO A 53 -9.96 0.84 15.45
CA PRO A 53 -8.62 1.42 15.47
C PRO A 53 -8.02 1.48 14.05
N PRO A 54 -7.07 2.40 13.78
CA PRO A 54 -6.46 2.54 12.46
C PRO A 54 -5.47 1.41 12.19
N LEU A 55 -5.76 0.60 11.17
CA LEU A 55 -4.98 -0.61 10.85
C LEU A 55 -4.52 -0.68 9.41
N LEU A 56 -3.27 -1.09 9.26
CA LEU A 56 -2.67 -1.50 8.00
C LEU A 56 -2.33 -2.99 8.05
N CYS A 57 -2.29 -3.63 6.88
CA CYS A 57 -1.85 -5.01 6.74
C CYS A 57 -0.93 -5.17 5.54
N VAL A 58 0.15 -5.91 5.72
CA VAL A 58 1.11 -6.25 4.67
C VAL A 58 1.49 -7.73 4.74
N CYS A 59 1.49 -8.42 3.60
CA CYS A 59 2.02 -9.77 3.49
C CYS A 59 3.45 -9.72 2.93
N ILE A 60 4.39 -10.26 3.71
CA ILE A 60 5.82 -10.30 3.37
C ILE A 60 6.20 -11.75 3.12
N GLY A 61 6.58 -12.06 1.87
CA GLY A 61 7.08 -13.38 1.50
C GLY A 61 8.57 -13.57 1.79
N SER A 62 9.01 -14.81 1.68
CA SER A 62 10.41 -15.20 1.72
C SER A 62 11.11 -15.06 0.37
N ARG A 63 12.43 -15.15 0.42
CA ARG A 63 13.32 -15.35 -0.72
C ARG A 63 13.99 -16.71 -0.54
N GLN A 64 13.79 -17.61 -1.51
CA GLN A 64 14.38 -18.97 -1.47
C GLN A 64 14.12 -19.71 -0.14
N GLY A 65 12.93 -19.51 0.45
CA GLY A 65 12.55 -20.11 1.75
C GLY A 65 13.06 -19.37 2.99
N VAL A 66 13.87 -18.31 2.82
CA VAL A 66 14.37 -17.47 3.92
C VAL A 66 13.55 -16.19 4.02
N LEU A 67 13.04 -15.87 5.21
CA LEU A 67 12.31 -14.62 5.44
C LEU A 67 13.16 -13.41 5.02
N LYS A 68 12.55 -12.47 4.30
CA LYS A 68 13.20 -11.19 3.95
C LYS A 68 13.60 -10.42 5.21
N ASP A 69 14.63 -9.60 5.09
CA ASP A 69 15.16 -8.79 6.19
C ASP A 69 14.07 -7.93 6.84
N THR A 70 13.19 -7.34 6.03
CA THR A 70 12.02 -6.59 6.52
C THR A 70 11.14 -7.41 7.47
N ALA A 71 10.82 -8.67 7.15
CA ALA A 71 9.99 -9.52 8.01
C ALA A 71 10.72 -9.87 9.31
N ARG A 72 12.04 -10.15 9.25
CA ARG A 72 12.84 -10.46 10.43
C ARG A 72 12.97 -9.24 11.35
N ASN A 73 13.20 -8.07 10.78
CA ASN A 73 13.28 -6.79 11.49
C ASN A 73 11.96 -6.46 12.20
N ILE A 74 10.83 -6.60 11.49
CA ILE A 74 9.49 -6.38 12.05
C ILE A 74 9.19 -7.37 13.18
N ALA A 75 9.54 -8.65 13.02
CA ALA A 75 9.35 -9.65 14.07
C ALA A 75 10.23 -9.39 15.30
N ALA A 76 11.45 -8.91 15.11
CA ALA A 76 12.40 -8.65 16.19
C ALA A 76 12.09 -7.36 16.96
N THR A 77 11.70 -6.29 16.26
CA THR A 77 11.55 -4.95 16.85
C THR A 77 10.10 -4.54 17.09
N GLY A 78 9.16 -5.15 16.38
CA GLY A 78 7.74 -4.78 16.42
C GLY A 78 7.43 -3.42 15.79
N GLU A 79 8.38 -2.76 15.14
CA GLU A 79 8.24 -1.39 14.65
C GLU A 79 8.72 -1.25 13.20
N PHE A 80 8.01 -0.44 12.43
CA PHE A 80 8.35 -0.12 11.04
C PHE A 80 7.62 1.13 10.58
N VAL A 81 8.02 1.67 9.43
CA VAL A 81 7.31 2.76 8.75
C VAL A 81 6.88 2.30 7.37
N VAL A 82 5.63 2.55 7.01
CA VAL A 82 5.11 2.38 5.65
C VAL A 82 5.16 3.73 4.94
N ASN A 83 5.97 3.85 3.91
CA ASN A 83 6.05 5.03 3.06
C ASN A 83 5.23 4.79 1.78
N LEU A 84 4.43 5.77 1.36
CA LEU A 84 3.76 5.72 0.06
C LEU A 84 4.74 6.13 -1.06
N VAL A 85 4.44 5.75 -2.29
CA VAL A 85 5.36 5.94 -3.42
C VAL A 85 4.72 6.88 -4.44
N SER A 86 5.35 8.04 -4.63
CA SER A 86 5.02 8.96 -5.73
C SER A 86 5.75 8.56 -7.02
N GLU A 87 5.21 8.98 -8.16
CA GLU A 87 5.82 8.74 -9.48
C GLU A 87 7.28 9.22 -9.56
N PRO A 88 7.67 10.41 -9.07
CA PRO A 88 9.06 10.86 -9.07
C PRO A 88 10.02 9.92 -8.30
N LEU A 89 9.52 9.19 -7.30
CA LEU A 89 10.30 8.25 -6.48
C LEU A 89 10.30 6.82 -7.01
N ALA A 90 9.52 6.51 -8.06
CA ALA A 90 9.29 5.15 -8.55
C ALA A 90 10.59 4.38 -8.86
N ARG A 91 11.56 5.03 -9.50
CA ARG A 91 12.86 4.40 -9.82
C ARG A 91 13.72 4.15 -8.59
N ARG A 92 13.67 5.04 -7.60
CA ARG A 92 14.40 4.86 -6.33
C ARG A 92 13.79 3.70 -5.54
N MET A 93 12.46 3.62 -5.48
CA MET A 93 11.76 2.48 -4.94
C MET A 93 12.13 1.17 -5.67
N ALA A 94 12.21 1.18 -7.00
CA ALA A 94 12.64 0.01 -7.76
C ALA A 94 14.07 -0.44 -7.42
N VAL A 95 15.01 0.48 -7.15
CA VAL A 95 16.36 0.14 -6.68
C VAL A 95 16.30 -0.61 -5.35
N THR A 96 15.46 -0.20 -4.41
CA THR A 96 15.28 -0.92 -3.13
C THR A 96 14.61 -2.30 -3.25
N ALA A 97 14.12 -2.67 -4.44
CA ALA A 97 13.64 -4.02 -4.72
C ALA A 97 14.75 -4.96 -5.24
N ILE A 98 15.94 -4.43 -5.54
CA ILE A 98 17.10 -5.21 -5.97
C ILE A 98 17.56 -6.09 -4.81
N GLU A 99 17.93 -7.32 -5.12
CA GLU A 99 18.39 -8.30 -4.16
C GLU A 99 19.87 -8.07 -3.78
N PHE A 100 20.15 -6.96 -3.10
CA PHE A 100 21.47 -6.72 -2.55
C PHE A 100 21.83 -7.75 -1.46
N GLY A 101 23.12 -7.84 -1.14
CA GLY A 101 23.57 -8.65 -0.01
C GLY A 101 23.21 -7.97 1.31
N ALA A 102 23.06 -8.74 2.40
CA ALA A 102 22.58 -8.26 3.70
C ALA A 102 23.42 -7.14 4.36
N GLN A 103 24.60 -6.81 3.83
CA GLN A 103 25.47 -5.72 4.32
C GLN A 103 25.36 -4.44 3.50
N VAL A 104 24.53 -4.42 2.45
CA VAL A 104 24.35 -3.26 1.59
C VAL A 104 23.15 -2.46 2.09
N ASP A 105 23.37 -1.19 2.36
CA ASP A 105 22.31 -0.24 2.65
C ASP A 105 21.55 0.13 1.37
N GLU A 106 20.34 -0.39 1.18
CA GLU A 106 19.53 -0.11 0.00
C GLU A 106 19.11 1.36 -0.09
N SER A 107 18.97 2.03 1.07
CA SER A 107 18.61 3.44 1.12
C SER A 107 19.73 4.29 0.52
N ALA A 108 20.99 3.95 0.82
CA ALA A 108 22.15 4.60 0.22
C ALA A 108 22.24 4.34 -1.29
N GLN A 109 22.01 3.10 -1.74
CA GLN A 109 22.01 2.75 -3.17
C GLN A 109 20.91 3.47 -3.96
N ALA A 110 19.72 3.62 -3.36
CA ALA A 110 18.60 4.35 -3.94
C ALA A 110 18.71 5.88 -3.75
N GLY A 111 19.75 6.35 -3.07
CA GLY A 111 20.00 7.77 -2.76
C GLY A 111 18.89 8.41 -1.94
N LEU A 112 18.27 7.64 -1.05
CA LEU A 112 17.16 8.10 -0.20
C LEU A 112 17.70 8.95 0.95
N VAL A 113 16.96 9.99 1.29
CA VAL A 113 17.16 10.72 2.54
C VAL A 113 16.22 10.13 3.57
N LEU A 114 16.79 9.61 4.65
CA LEU A 114 16.05 9.08 5.79
C LEU A 114 15.92 10.16 6.87
N GLY A 115 14.76 10.19 7.52
CA GLY A 115 14.49 11.12 8.62
C GLY A 115 13.83 10.42 9.80
N ASP A 116 13.94 11.02 10.97
CA ASP A 116 13.39 10.44 12.20
C ASP A 116 11.87 10.34 12.15
N ALA A 117 11.36 9.22 12.67
CA ALA A 117 9.96 9.04 13.02
C ALA A 117 9.71 9.53 14.46
N ARG A 118 8.44 9.82 14.80
CA ARG A 118 8.07 10.40 16.10
C ARG A 118 7.67 9.37 17.16
N ARG A 119 7.23 8.18 16.76
CA ARG A 119 6.57 7.14 17.58
C ARG A 119 7.25 5.77 17.48
N VAL A 120 8.15 5.58 16.51
CA VAL A 120 8.87 4.33 16.25
C VAL A 120 10.34 4.62 15.93
N LYS A 121 11.20 3.60 16.06
CA LYS A 121 12.65 3.73 15.75
C LYS A 121 12.97 3.70 14.27
N ALA A 122 12.16 2.99 13.48
CA ALA A 122 12.38 2.91 12.04
C ALA A 122 12.23 4.29 11.39
N PRO A 123 13.16 4.72 10.52
CA PRO A 123 13.11 6.05 9.92
C PRO A 123 12.01 6.13 8.85
N ARG A 124 11.53 7.34 8.56
CA ARG A 124 10.71 7.61 7.37
C ARG A 124 11.59 7.99 6.19
N ILE A 125 11.10 7.82 4.97
CA ILE A 125 11.73 8.39 3.77
C ILE A 125 11.29 9.85 3.67
N VAL A 126 12.24 10.79 3.68
CA VAL A 126 11.94 12.22 3.80
C VAL A 126 11.06 12.72 2.66
N ASP A 127 11.39 12.30 1.44
CA ASP A 127 10.70 12.72 0.22
C ASP A 127 9.37 11.99 -0.03
N SER A 128 9.02 11.00 0.81
CA SER A 128 7.74 10.28 0.70
C SER A 128 6.57 11.25 0.89
N PRO A 129 5.55 11.24 0.00
CA PRO A 129 4.41 12.16 0.11
C PRO A 129 3.55 11.89 1.35
N ALA A 130 3.53 10.64 1.82
CA ALA A 130 2.91 10.26 3.08
C ALA A 130 3.61 9.03 3.69
N SER A 131 3.63 8.96 5.02
CA SER A 131 4.22 7.84 5.75
C SER A 131 3.40 7.50 7.00
N PHE A 132 3.30 6.22 7.33
CA PHE A 132 2.62 5.72 8.52
C PHE A 132 3.61 5.05 9.45
N GLU A 133 3.67 5.52 10.69
CA GLU A 133 4.48 4.93 11.74
C GLU A 133 3.71 3.80 12.41
N CYS A 134 4.24 2.59 12.33
CA CYS A 134 3.49 1.37 12.60
C CYS A 134 4.10 0.56 13.73
N ARG A 135 3.24 0.03 14.61
CA ARG A 135 3.60 -1.02 15.57
C ARG A 135 2.85 -2.29 15.26
N VAL A 136 3.55 -3.42 15.32
CA VAL A 136 2.95 -4.74 15.12
C VAL A 136 1.85 -4.95 16.15
N ARG A 137 0.65 -5.25 15.64
CA ARG A 137 -0.46 -5.77 16.44
C ARG A 137 -0.42 -7.29 16.48
N GLN A 138 -0.25 -7.90 15.31
CA GLN A 138 -0.21 -9.35 15.18
C GLN A 138 0.59 -9.74 13.94
N ILE A 139 1.35 -10.82 14.06
CA ILE A 139 1.96 -11.51 12.93
C ILE A 139 1.28 -12.88 12.82
N ILE A 140 0.73 -13.17 11.65
CA ILE A 140 0.19 -14.48 11.31
C ILE A 140 1.17 -15.15 10.36
N ASP A 141 1.72 -16.28 10.80
CA ASP A 141 2.48 -17.16 9.92
C ASP A 141 1.53 -17.92 9.00
N ILE A 142 1.73 -17.80 7.68
CA ILE A 142 0.89 -18.45 6.68
C ILE A 142 1.37 -19.88 6.43
N ASP A 143 2.69 -20.07 6.27
CA ASP A 143 3.29 -21.35 5.86
C ASP A 143 4.79 -21.48 6.16
N GLY A 144 5.31 -20.74 7.14
CA GLY A 144 6.72 -20.69 7.52
C GLY A 144 7.58 -19.83 6.61
N VAL A 145 7.06 -19.43 5.44
CA VAL A 145 7.79 -18.68 4.42
C VAL A 145 7.08 -17.41 3.97
N ARG A 146 5.91 -17.09 4.57
CA ARG A 146 5.21 -15.81 4.40
C ARG A 146 4.58 -15.39 5.70
N SER A 147 4.67 -14.11 6.01
CA SER A 147 4.11 -13.51 7.22
C SER A 147 3.11 -12.43 6.85
N LEU A 148 1.89 -12.55 7.36
CA LEU A 148 0.90 -11.49 7.32
C LEU A 148 1.07 -10.63 8.58
N VAL A 149 1.44 -9.36 8.39
CA VAL A 149 1.64 -8.40 9.46
C VAL A 149 0.43 -7.48 9.53
N LEU A 150 -0.32 -7.55 10.63
CA LEU A 150 -1.32 -6.56 11.00
C LEU A 150 -0.70 -5.54 11.95
N ALA A 151 -0.84 -4.25 11.66
CA ALA A 151 -0.16 -3.21 12.41
C ALA A 151 -1.06 -2.02 12.74
N ASP A 152 -0.91 -1.54 13.97
CA ASP A 152 -1.49 -0.29 14.47
C ASP A 152 -0.74 0.90 13.87
N VAL A 153 -1.50 1.85 13.31
CA VAL A 153 -0.95 3.14 12.87
C VAL A 153 -0.90 4.09 14.08
N LEU A 154 0.31 4.48 14.47
CA LEU A 154 0.55 5.34 15.64
C LEU A 154 0.62 6.82 15.29
N ALA A 155 1.07 7.14 14.07
CA ALA A 155 1.17 8.48 13.52
C ALA A 155 1.19 8.41 11.98
N ALA A 156 0.77 9.52 11.36
CA ALA A 156 0.90 9.74 9.93
C ALA A 156 1.66 11.04 9.67
N HIS A 157 2.56 11.01 8.70
CA HIS A 157 3.11 12.19 8.04
C HIS A 157 2.44 12.33 6.68
N VAL A 158 2.04 13.54 6.32
CA VAL A 158 1.45 13.86 5.02
C VAL A 158 2.08 15.16 4.53
N MET A 159 2.40 15.23 3.24
CA MET A 159 2.93 16.45 2.62
C MET A 159 1.90 17.58 2.64
N ASP A 160 2.34 18.80 2.93
CA ASP A 160 1.46 19.96 3.09
C ASP A 160 0.54 20.20 1.90
N ALA A 161 1.02 20.00 0.67
CA ALA A 161 0.24 20.25 -0.54
C ALA A 161 -1.01 19.36 -0.66
N ALA A 162 -1.04 18.21 0.03
CA ALA A 162 -2.18 17.30 0.04
C ALA A 162 -3.18 17.63 1.16
N VAL A 163 -2.87 18.55 2.07
CA VAL A 163 -3.74 18.90 3.19
C VAL A 163 -4.73 19.98 2.74
N VAL A 164 -6.01 19.61 2.69
CA VAL A 164 -7.11 20.54 2.38
C VAL A 164 -7.65 21.16 3.66
N ASP A 165 -7.89 20.32 4.68
CA ASP A 165 -8.32 20.76 6.01
C ASP A 165 -7.66 19.88 7.08
N GLY A 166 -6.72 20.47 7.82
CA GLY A 166 -5.97 19.78 8.88
C GLY A 166 -6.74 19.58 10.18
N GLU A 167 -7.85 20.29 10.41
CA GLU A 167 -8.71 20.06 11.58
C GLU A 167 -9.65 18.89 11.34
N LEU A 168 -10.20 18.80 10.13
CA LEU A 168 -11.09 17.71 9.71
C LEU A 168 -10.34 16.46 9.21
N MET A 169 -9.01 16.54 9.08
CA MET A 169 -8.18 15.49 8.47
C MET A 169 -8.64 15.14 7.05
N TYR A 170 -8.95 16.18 6.26
CA TYR A 170 -9.37 16.07 4.88
C TYR A 170 -8.20 16.34 3.94
N PHE A 171 -7.94 15.40 3.04
CA PHE A 171 -6.77 15.40 2.16
C PHE A 171 -7.16 15.22 0.69
N ASP A 172 -6.52 15.96 -0.19
CA ASP A 172 -6.52 15.71 -1.63
C ASP A 172 -5.30 14.84 -1.97
N PRO A 173 -5.47 13.60 -2.47
CA PRO A 173 -4.33 12.76 -2.83
C PRO A 173 -3.66 13.15 -4.15
N ALA A 174 -4.28 14.00 -4.99
CA ALA A 174 -3.74 14.31 -6.32
C ALA A 174 -2.30 14.88 -6.29
N PRO A 175 -1.94 15.80 -5.36
CA PRO A 175 -0.57 16.30 -5.25
C PRO A 175 0.48 15.25 -4.85
N MET A 176 0.07 14.09 -4.36
CA MET A 176 1.00 13.01 -3.97
C MET A 176 1.52 12.21 -5.17
N GLU A 177 0.87 12.32 -6.34
CA GLU A 177 1.25 11.61 -7.57
C GLU A 177 1.49 10.10 -7.33
N LEU A 178 0.62 9.46 -6.53
CA LEU A 178 0.82 8.08 -6.09
C LEU A 178 0.82 7.10 -7.28
N ILE A 179 1.70 6.12 -7.21
CA ILE A 179 1.72 4.98 -8.12
C ILE A 179 1.22 3.71 -7.45
N ALA A 180 0.63 2.84 -8.27
CA ALA A 180 0.20 1.52 -7.85
C ALA A 180 0.93 0.44 -8.67
N ARG A 181 1.07 -0.74 -8.07
CA ARG A 181 1.62 -1.91 -8.74
C ARG A 181 0.53 -2.61 -9.56
N LEU A 182 0.86 -2.95 -10.80
CA LEU A 182 -0.02 -3.68 -11.71
C LEU A 182 0.44 -5.15 -11.92
N GLN A 183 0.11 -5.74 -13.06
CA GLN A 183 0.47 -7.11 -13.42
C GLN A 183 1.99 -7.29 -13.54
N ASN A 184 2.43 -8.55 -13.45
CA ASN A 184 3.83 -8.88 -13.74
C ASN A 184 4.07 -8.97 -15.26
N PRO A 185 5.32 -8.76 -15.74
CA PRO A 185 6.47 -8.29 -14.97
C PRO A 185 6.54 -6.75 -14.92
N GLY A 186 6.65 -6.18 -13.72
CA GLY A 186 7.08 -4.79 -13.54
C GLY A 186 6.14 -3.69 -14.04
N TRP A 187 4.84 -3.94 -14.22
CA TRP A 187 3.90 -2.89 -14.61
C TRP A 187 3.49 -2.03 -13.41
N TYR A 188 3.42 -0.73 -13.62
CA TYR A 188 2.95 0.28 -12.66
C TYR A 188 1.91 1.17 -13.33
N GLY A 189 0.99 1.70 -12.54
CA GLY A 189 -0.03 2.64 -12.98
C GLY A 189 -0.01 3.90 -12.11
N ARG A 190 -0.36 5.04 -12.70
CA ARG A 190 -0.66 6.26 -11.95
C ARG A 190 -2.04 6.13 -11.32
N VAL A 191 -2.20 6.62 -10.09
CA VAL A 191 -3.52 6.77 -9.48
C VAL A 191 -4.10 8.11 -9.96
N GLY A 192 -5.15 8.05 -10.76
CA GLY A 192 -5.77 9.23 -11.38
C GLY A 192 -7.03 8.84 -12.14
N ASP A 193 -7.55 9.76 -12.95
CA ASP A 193 -8.81 9.62 -13.70
C ASP A 193 -9.97 9.12 -12.82
N ALA A 194 -10.24 9.89 -11.75
CA ALA A 194 -11.27 9.59 -10.78
C ALA A 194 -12.61 10.22 -11.19
N PHE A 195 -13.70 9.48 -10.94
CA PHE A 195 -15.07 9.97 -11.06
C PHE A 195 -15.76 9.93 -9.68
N GLN A 196 -16.73 10.83 -9.47
CA GLN A 196 -17.56 10.77 -8.27
C GLN A 196 -18.77 9.87 -8.51
N MET A 197 -19.05 8.98 -7.57
CA MET A 197 -20.24 8.11 -7.59
C MET A 197 -20.88 8.09 -6.20
N PRO A 198 -21.71 9.09 -5.86
CA PRO A 198 -22.41 9.14 -4.58
C PRO A 198 -23.37 7.97 -4.44
N THR A 199 -23.32 7.26 -3.30
CA THR A 199 -24.27 6.18 -3.02
C THR A 199 -25.66 6.76 -2.72
N PRO A 200 -26.71 6.38 -3.47
CA PRO A 200 -28.07 6.82 -3.17
C PRO A 200 -28.55 6.22 -1.84
N SER A 201 -29.29 7.02 -1.08
CA SER A 201 -30.09 6.52 0.05
C SER A 201 -31.22 5.61 -0.45
N VAL A 202 -31.76 4.80 0.47
CA VAL A 202 -32.93 3.94 0.20
C VAL A 202 -34.10 4.77 -0.36
N ALA A 203 -34.36 5.95 0.21
CA ALA A 203 -35.45 6.80 -0.25
C ALA A 203 -35.25 7.34 -1.68
N GLN A 204 -34.00 7.67 -2.05
CA GLN A 204 -33.65 8.07 -3.40
C GLN A 204 -33.80 6.91 -4.38
N TRP A 205 -33.35 5.71 -3.99
CA TRP A 205 -33.49 4.51 -4.79
C TRP A 205 -34.97 4.16 -5.06
N ASP A 206 -35.81 4.19 -4.03
CA ASP A 206 -37.25 3.92 -4.17
C ASP A 206 -37.95 4.96 -5.08
N ALA A 207 -37.51 6.22 -5.01
CA ALA A 207 -38.01 7.25 -5.91
C ALA A 207 -37.62 6.97 -7.37
N MET A 208 -36.37 6.58 -7.62
CA MET A 208 -35.91 6.20 -8.97
C MET A 208 -36.71 5.03 -9.55
N GLN A 209 -37.02 4.02 -8.72
CA GLN A 209 -37.86 2.90 -9.15
C GLN A 209 -39.28 3.33 -9.50
N ARG A 210 -39.94 4.15 -8.64
CA ARG A 210 -41.29 4.67 -8.91
C ARG A 210 -41.37 5.54 -10.16
N GLN A 211 -40.30 6.27 -10.45
CA GLN A 211 -40.20 7.14 -11.62
C GLN A 211 -39.80 6.38 -12.90
N GLY A 212 -39.46 5.09 -12.80
CA GLY A 212 -39.03 4.28 -13.94
C GLY A 212 -37.66 4.66 -14.49
N VAL A 213 -36.79 5.27 -13.67
CA VAL A 213 -35.44 5.73 -14.08
C VAL A 213 -34.29 4.92 -13.47
N SER A 214 -34.60 3.87 -12.71
CA SER A 214 -33.56 3.01 -12.09
C SER A 214 -32.64 2.33 -13.11
N ASP A 215 -33.17 1.93 -14.27
CA ASP A 215 -32.37 1.29 -15.31
C ASP A 215 -31.32 2.24 -15.90
N SER A 216 -31.63 3.55 -15.93
CA SER A 216 -30.67 4.57 -16.36
C SER A 216 -29.56 4.79 -15.35
N TYR A 217 -29.85 4.68 -14.05
CA TYR A 217 -28.82 4.74 -13.00
C TYR A 217 -27.93 3.49 -13.01
N LEU A 218 -28.51 2.32 -13.32
CA LEU A 218 -27.77 1.06 -13.42
C LEU A 218 -26.93 0.95 -14.70
N ALA A 219 -27.37 1.62 -15.78
CA ALA A 219 -26.56 1.77 -16.97
C ALA A 219 -25.38 2.71 -16.66
N TRP A 220 -24.15 2.22 -16.81
CA TRP A 220 -22.97 3.07 -16.66
C TRP A 220 -23.03 4.20 -17.70
N ALA A 221 -23.03 5.43 -17.22
CA ALA A 221 -22.78 6.62 -17.99
C ALA A 221 -21.69 7.41 -17.25
N ASP A 222 -20.66 7.81 -17.99
CA ASP A 222 -19.70 8.78 -17.47
C ASP A 222 -20.39 10.15 -17.52
N ASP A 223 -21.09 10.49 -16.44
CA ASP A 223 -21.90 11.70 -16.34
C ASP A 223 -21.05 12.99 -16.29
N GLY A 224 -19.72 12.88 -16.44
CA GLY A 224 -18.80 14.01 -16.55
C GLY A 224 -18.73 14.86 -15.28
N ALA A 225 -19.23 14.35 -14.15
CA ALA A 225 -19.04 14.95 -12.83
C ALA A 225 -17.58 14.72 -12.40
N ALA A 226 -16.66 15.44 -13.05
CA ALA A 226 -15.27 15.53 -12.64
C ALA A 226 -15.24 15.90 -11.15
N ALA A 227 -14.44 15.16 -10.38
CA ALA A 227 -14.21 15.43 -8.98
C ALA A 227 -13.80 16.91 -8.82
N ARG A 228 -14.67 17.72 -8.21
CA ARG A 228 -14.34 19.07 -7.77
C ARG A 228 -13.69 19.02 -6.41
#